data_AF-A0A078IQX6-F1
#
_entry.id   AF-A0A078IQX6-F1
#
_cell.length_a   1.000
_cell.length_b   1.000
_cell.length_c   1.000
_cell.angle_alpha   90.00
_cell.angle_beta   90.00
_cell.angle_gamma   90.00
#
_symmetry.space_group_name_H-M   'P 1'
#
loop_
_entity.id
_entity.type
_entity.pdbx_description
1 polymer ?
#
loop_
_entity_poly.entity_id
_entity_poly.type
_entity_poly.pdbx_seq_one_letter_code
_entity_poly.pdbx_strand_id
1 'polypeptide(L)'
;MVGRKRKAKTCDKGSQRRWICQLPDDLISDILIRVPTKHAVRTGVLSGTWINHWKSVRGLDLDSFEFLDMDTFVSFVQSFFDSHRESMIDKIRLSVHYSDCKSLLTKWTDIAIRRSVQHLDVCYYGPYCCDVTMPVSLYTCKTLVHLRLCWVVLANLEVVTLPCLKIMHLEYITDLTEATVEKLISGSPVLEDLTIVRETRGERFIELRSNTLKRIHIDSYTEVVINAPLLECLKTRGYVSKNFKIINLGCSTTLEIYAVFPRLTCTKRFICDTLTDIPRFRGIVISSYILKNIFLHSEPGPLLQFRDLSRLHVKFSKSDLEMLPSILESCPKLQSLILELIKDPSYKKNREPKLMFSTVPPCLVSSLKVVELIRLIPKYEGEVELVRYFLKNSPILEKLRLDTYYTKKGMRDFLKEVVALPRCSSACEVIVL
;
A
#
# COMPACT_ATOMS: atom_id res chain seq x y z
N MET A 1 -62.75 -2.63 -7.42
CA MET A 1 -61.90 -2.34 -6.23
C MET A 1 -60.55 -1.81 -6.71
N VAL A 2 -60.08 -0.77 -6.04
CA VAL A 2 -59.10 0.22 -6.49
C VAL A 2 -57.70 -0.37 -6.71
N GLY A 3 -57.17 -0.21 -7.93
CA GLY A 3 -55.78 -0.51 -8.27
C GLY A 3 -54.82 0.47 -7.58
N ARG A 4 -53.90 -0.06 -6.76
CA ARG A 4 -52.76 0.68 -6.20
C ARG A 4 -51.77 1.02 -7.32
N LYS A 5 -51.82 2.24 -7.84
CA LYS A 5 -50.75 2.82 -8.67
C LYS A 5 -49.47 2.94 -7.84
N ARG A 6 -48.40 2.24 -8.22
CA ARG A 6 -47.03 2.51 -7.77
C ARG A 6 -46.65 3.92 -8.21
N LYS A 7 -46.50 4.85 -7.25
CA LYS A 7 -45.90 6.18 -7.50
C LYS A 7 -44.40 6.00 -7.77
N ALA A 8 -43.96 6.33 -8.97
CA ALA A 8 -42.56 6.58 -9.26
C ALA A 8 -42.10 7.76 -8.38
N LYS A 9 -41.08 7.54 -7.53
CA LYS A 9 -40.42 8.62 -6.80
C LYS A 9 -39.62 9.45 -7.79
N THR A 10 -40.19 10.58 -8.21
CA THR A 10 -39.49 11.62 -8.97
C THR A 10 -38.41 12.26 -8.09
N CYS A 11 -37.23 12.46 -8.65
CA CYS A 11 -36.10 13.15 -8.02
C CYS A 11 -36.52 14.53 -7.49
N ASP A 12 -36.32 14.74 -6.19
CA ASP A 12 -36.63 15.97 -5.46
C ASP A 12 -35.75 17.15 -5.90
N LYS A 13 -36.34 18.35 -5.92
CA LYS A 13 -35.83 19.58 -6.56
C LYS A 13 -34.78 20.30 -5.70
N GLY A 14 -33.56 19.75 -5.63
CA GLY A 14 -32.36 20.44 -5.15
C GLY A 14 -31.24 20.40 -6.20
N SER A 15 -30.63 21.54 -6.54
CA SER A 15 -29.79 21.72 -7.74
C SER A 15 -28.56 20.80 -7.83
N GLN A 16 -28.06 20.26 -6.70
CA GLN A 16 -26.94 19.32 -6.69
C GLN A 16 -27.34 17.87 -7.03
N ARG A 17 -28.60 17.47 -6.82
CA ARG A 17 -29.06 16.08 -7.05
C ARG A 17 -29.22 15.72 -8.54
N ARG A 18 -29.27 16.73 -9.42
CA ARG A 18 -29.48 16.53 -10.87
C ARG A 18 -28.28 15.92 -11.58
N TRP A 19 -27.06 16.26 -11.19
CA TRP A 19 -25.87 15.89 -11.96
C TRP A 19 -25.56 14.40 -11.91
N ILE A 20 -25.70 13.76 -10.75
CA ILE A 20 -25.47 12.32 -10.58
C ILE A 20 -26.51 11.48 -11.34
N CYS A 21 -27.76 11.97 -11.45
CA CYS A 21 -28.83 11.29 -12.17
C CYS A 21 -28.76 11.49 -13.70
N GLN A 22 -27.82 12.29 -14.19
CA GLN A 22 -27.62 12.60 -15.62
C GLN A 22 -26.34 11.97 -16.19
N LEU A 23 -25.59 11.20 -15.39
CA LEU A 23 -24.41 10.50 -15.86
C LEU A 23 -24.82 9.40 -16.87
N PRO A 24 -24.07 9.22 -17.97
CA PRO A 24 -24.20 8.05 -18.84
C PRO A 24 -24.03 6.75 -18.07
N ASP A 25 -24.75 5.72 -18.50
CA ASP A 25 -24.77 4.39 -17.86
C ASP A 25 -23.36 3.77 -17.74
N ASP A 26 -22.50 4.01 -18.73
CA ASP A 26 -21.11 3.55 -18.72
C ASP A 26 -20.30 4.21 -17.58
N LEU A 27 -20.48 5.52 -17.37
CA LEU A 27 -19.82 6.23 -16.27
C LEU A 27 -20.37 5.79 -14.90
N ILE A 28 -21.68 5.52 -14.82
CA ILE A 28 -22.28 4.96 -13.60
C ILE A 28 -21.65 3.60 -13.30
N SER A 29 -21.52 2.73 -14.31
CA SER A 29 -20.91 1.39 -14.17
C SER A 29 -19.45 1.48 -13.73
N ASP A 30 -18.67 2.40 -14.32
CA ASP A 30 -17.29 2.69 -13.96
C ASP A 30 -17.13 3.20 -12.52
N ILE A 31 -18.10 3.97 -12.01
CA ILE A 31 -18.11 4.42 -10.62
C ILE A 31 -18.46 3.24 -9.70
N LEU A 32 -19.49 2.47 -10.04
CA LEU A 32 -20.00 1.39 -9.20
C LEU A 32 -19.01 0.22 -9.07
N ILE A 33 -18.23 -0.11 -10.11
CA ILE A 33 -17.22 -1.18 -10.04
C ILE A 33 -16.04 -0.86 -9.11
N ARG A 34 -15.82 0.43 -8.81
CA ARG A 34 -14.73 0.92 -7.94
C ARG A 34 -15.12 0.94 -6.46
N VAL A 35 -16.38 0.67 -6.12
CA VAL A 35 -16.85 0.61 -4.73
C VAL A 35 -17.29 -0.82 -4.38
N PRO A 36 -17.27 -1.21 -3.08
CA PRO A 36 -17.80 -2.50 -2.65
C PRO A 36 -19.26 -2.70 -3.08
N THR A 37 -19.65 -3.93 -3.44
CA THR A 37 -20.99 -4.23 -4.01
C THR A 37 -22.12 -3.77 -3.09
N LYS A 38 -21.95 -3.94 -1.77
CA LYS A 38 -22.91 -3.45 -0.77
C LYS A 38 -23.17 -1.96 -0.90
N HIS A 39 -22.15 -1.16 -1.14
CA HIS A 39 -22.29 0.27 -1.38
C HIS A 39 -22.91 0.56 -2.74
N ALA A 40 -22.52 -0.19 -3.78
CA ALA A 40 -23.13 -0.10 -5.10
C ALA A 40 -24.65 -0.37 -5.05
N VAL A 41 -25.09 -1.44 -4.39
CA VAL A 41 -26.52 -1.76 -4.19
C VAL A 41 -27.24 -0.65 -3.41
N ARG A 42 -26.60 -0.11 -2.36
CA ARG A 42 -27.17 1.01 -1.57
C ARG A 42 -27.38 2.27 -2.39
N THR A 43 -26.62 2.49 -3.47
CA THR A 43 -26.88 3.64 -4.36
C THR A 43 -28.24 3.59 -5.05
N GLY A 44 -28.90 2.42 -5.05
CA GLY A 44 -30.28 2.27 -5.54
C GLY A 44 -31.31 3.14 -4.82
N VAL A 45 -31.00 3.67 -3.64
CA VAL A 45 -31.88 4.65 -2.94
C VAL A 45 -31.83 6.05 -3.55
N LEU A 46 -30.83 6.35 -4.40
CA LEU A 46 -30.63 7.66 -5.00
C LEU A 46 -31.68 7.96 -6.08
N SER A 47 -32.03 6.97 -6.89
CA SER A 47 -33.08 7.07 -7.91
C SER A 47 -33.52 5.70 -8.42
N GLY A 48 -34.68 5.64 -9.09
CA GLY A 48 -35.16 4.42 -9.77
C GLY A 48 -34.26 3.95 -10.93
N THR A 49 -33.39 4.80 -11.44
CA THR A 49 -32.37 4.45 -12.45
C THR A 49 -31.25 3.64 -11.78
N TRP A 50 -30.70 4.15 -10.69
CA TRP A 50 -29.57 3.53 -9.96
C TRP A 50 -29.92 2.20 -9.28
N ILE A 51 -31.21 1.94 -8.99
CA ILE A 51 -31.65 0.70 -8.35
C ILE A 51 -31.35 -0.56 -9.17
N ASN A 52 -31.26 -0.42 -10.50
CA ASN A 52 -31.00 -1.54 -11.40
C ASN A 52 -29.60 -1.50 -12.04
N HIS A 53 -28.93 -0.34 -12.09
CA HIS A 53 -27.60 -0.24 -12.72
C HIS A 53 -26.56 -1.17 -12.08
N TRP A 54 -26.61 -1.36 -10.76
CA TRP A 54 -25.66 -2.28 -10.11
C TRP A 54 -25.77 -3.72 -10.64
N LYS A 55 -26.93 -4.14 -11.16
CA LYS A 55 -27.12 -5.48 -11.73
C LYS A 55 -26.44 -5.67 -13.08
N SER A 56 -26.06 -4.58 -13.74
CA SER A 56 -25.32 -4.58 -15.01
C SER A 56 -23.82 -4.37 -14.80
N VAL A 57 -23.38 -4.14 -13.55
CA VAL A 57 -21.97 -3.96 -13.21
C VAL A 57 -21.28 -5.31 -13.31
N ARG A 58 -20.24 -5.37 -14.16
CA ARG A 58 -19.46 -6.58 -14.45
C ARG A 58 -18.44 -6.89 -13.36
N GLY A 59 -18.69 -6.45 -12.13
CA GLY A 59 -17.79 -6.61 -11.01
C GLY A 59 -18.51 -6.96 -9.72
N LEU A 60 -17.88 -7.81 -8.93
CA LEU A 60 -18.36 -8.27 -7.63
C LEU A 60 -17.27 -8.05 -6.59
N ASP A 61 -17.62 -7.43 -5.48
CA ASP A 61 -16.77 -7.21 -4.30
C ASP A 61 -17.61 -7.49 -3.06
N LEU A 62 -17.37 -8.66 -2.44
CA LEU A 62 -18.14 -9.17 -1.32
C LEU A 62 -17.24 -9.78 -0.25
N ASP A 63 -17.66 -9.59 0.99
CA ASP A 63 -17.14 -10.26 2.17
C ASP A 63 -18.29 -11.01 2.84
N SER A 64 -18.13 -12.32 3.05
CA SER A 64 -19.17 -13.17 3.60
C SER A 64 -19.55 -12.80 5.04
N PHE A 65 -18.68 -12.11 5.80
CA PHE A 65 -19.04 -11.57 7.12
C PHE A 65 -20.05 -10.43 7.05
N GLU A 66 -20.29 -9.84 5.88
CA GLU A 66 -21.32 -8.81 5.72
C GLU A 66 -22.74 -9.37 5.60
N PHE A 67 -22.88 -10.69 5.49
CA PHE A 67 -24.15 -11.39 5.33
C PHE A 67 -24.60 -12.01 6.66
N LEU A 68 -25.92 -12.17 6.82
CA LEU A 68 -26.51 -12.74 8.04
C LEU A 68 -26.15 -14.21 8.21
N ASP A 69 -26.08 -14.94 7.09
CA ASP A 69 -25.84 -16.37 7.02
C ASP A 69 -25.20 -16.74 5.67
N MET A 70 -24.67 -17.96 5.62
CA MET A 70 -23.99 -18.52 4.45
C MET A 70 -24.94 -18.65 3.25
N ASP A 71 -26.17 -19.13 3.47
CA ASP A 71 -27.12 -19.41 2.39
C ASP A 71 -27.48 -18.13 1.62
N THR A 72 -27.64 -17.03 2.34
CA THR A 72 -27.89 -15.70 1.76
C THR A 72 -26.71 -15.24 0.93
N PHE A 73 -25.48 -15.40 1.43
CA PHE A 73 -24.26 -15.07 0.68
C PHE A 73 -24.14 -15.92 -0.59
N VAL A 74 -24.26 -17.24 -0.49
CA VAL A 74 -24.19 -18.19 -1.61
C VAL A 74 -25.25 -17.87 -2.65
N SER A 75 -26.50 -17.63 -2.22
CA SER A 75 -27.60 -17.27 -3.11
C SER A 75 -27.34 -15.97 -3.85
N PHE A 76 -26.74 -14.98 -3.19
CA PHE A 76 -26.39 -13.70 -3.81
C PHE A 76 -25.30 -13.87 -4.88
N VAL A 77 -24.21 -14.58 -4.54
CA VAL A 77 -23.10 -14.83 -5.48
C VAL A 77 -23.59 -15.63 -6.69
N GLN A 78 -24.40 -16.66 -6.46
CA GLN A 78 -24.98 -17.47 -7.54
C GLN A 78 -25.89 -16.61 -8.43
N SER A 79 -26.78 -15.80 -7.83
CA SER A 79 -27.64 -14.88 -8.58
C SER A 79 -26.85 -13.89 -9.44
N PHE A 80 -25.70 -13.41 -8.97
CA PHE A 80 -24.81 -12.56 -9.76
C PHE A 80 -24.28 -13.29 -11.00
N PHE A 81 -23.73 -14.50 -10.83
CA PHE A 81 -23.22 -15.28 -11.96
C PHE A 81 -24.30 -15.69 -12.94
N ASP A 82 -25.52 -15.96 -12.46
CA ASP A 82 -26.67 -16.30 -13.30
C ASP A 82 -27.16 -15.09 -14.09
N SER A 83 -27.18 -13.90 -13.47
CA SER A 83 -27.58 -12.65 -14.14
C SER A 83 -26.59 -12.22 -15.22
N HIS A 84 -25.32 -12.62 -15.09
CA HIS A 84 -24.24 -12.29 -16.03
C HIS A 84 -23.83 -13.48 -16.90
N ARG A 85 -24.74 -14.42 -17.17
CA ARG A 85 -24.42 -15.74 -17.74
C ARG A 85 -23.46 -15.73 -18.93
N GLU A 86 -23.64 -14.77 -19.83
CA GLU A 86 -22.88 -14.63 -21.09
C GLU A 86 -21.96 -13.41 -21.12
N SER A 87 -21.91 -12.64 -20.03
CA SER A 87 -21.09 -11.44 -19.95
C SER A 87 -19.70 -11.77 -19.42
N MET A 88 -18.68 -11.15 -20.02
CA MET A 88 -17.37 -11.03 -19.38
C MET A 88 -17.52 -10.40 -18.00
N ILE A 89 -16.64 -10.77 -17.09
CA ILE A 89 -16.54 -10.21 -15.76
C ILE A 89 -15.23 -9.44 -15.72
N ASP A 90 -15.22 -8.22 -15.18
CA ASP A 90 -14.01 -7.40 -15.13
C ASP A 90 -13.27 -7.58 -13.81
N LYS A 91 -14.02 -7.71 -12.70
CA LYS A 91 -13.46 -7.76 -11.34
C LYS A 91 -14.25 -8.68 -10.41
N ILE A 92 -13.57 -9.60 -9.73
CA ILE A 92 -14.13 -10.41 -8.65
C ILE A 92 -13.25 -10.25 -7.41
N ARG A 93 -13.87 -9.88 -6.29
CA ARG A 93 -13.29 -9.91 -4.96
C ARG A 93 -14.22 -10.66 -4.03
N LEU A 94 -13.76 -11.78 -3.51
CA LEU A 94 -14.52 -12.65 -2.61
C LEU A 94 -13.69 -12.96 -1.36
N SER A 95 -14.18 -12.54 -0.20
CA SER A 95 -13.67 -12.97 1.11
C SER A 95 -14.67 -13.92 1.74
N VAL A 96 -14.25 -15.15 2.04
CA VAL A 96 -15.12 -16.23 2.51
C VAL A 96 -14.65 -16.73 3.86
N HIS A 97 -15.55 -16.72 4.84
CA HIS A 97 -15.27 -17.11 6.23
C HIS A 97 -15.93 -18.43 6.64
N TYR A 98 -16.83 -18.95 5.81
CA TYR A 98 -17.57 -20.19 6.06
C TYR A 98 -16.82 -21.42 5.54
N SER A 99 -16.68 -22.46 6.37
CA SER A 99 -15.98 -23.72 6.02
C SER A 99 -16.60 -24.46 4.85
N ASP A 100 -17.91 -24.40 4.69
CA ASP A 100 -18.62 -25.26 3.74
C ASP A 100 -18.65 -24.67 2.33
N CYS A 101 -18.08 -23.47 2.15
CA CYS A 101 -17.98 -22.77 0.88
C CYS A 101 -16.69 -23.09 0.09
N LYS A 102 -15.85 -24.03 0.54
CA LYS A 102 -14.57 -24.37 -0.14
C LYS A 102 -14.75 -24.70 -1.62
N SER A 103 -15.59 -25.69 -1.93
CA SER A 103 -15.85 -26.14 -3.30
C SER A 103 -16.54 -25.07 -4.15
N LEU A 104 -17.43 -24.29 -3.53
CA LEU A 104 -18.12 -23.18 -4.17
C LEU A 104 -17.13 -22.08 -4.56
N LEU A 105 -16.16 -21.74 -3.69
CA LEU A 105 -15.16 -20.73 -3.97
C LEU A 105 -14.27 -21.13 -5.16
N THR A 106 -13.81 -22.38 -5.21
CA THR A 106 -13.09 -22.92 -6.39
C THR A 106 -13.95 -22.83 -7.65
N LYS A 107 -15.23 -23.20 -7.57
CA LYS A 107 -16.17 -23.14 -8.71
C LYS A 107 -16.40 -21.71 -9.19
N TRP A 108 -16.67 -20.76 -8.30
CA TRP A 108 -16.87 -19.35 -8.66
C TRP A 108 -15.62 -18.73 -9.26
N THR A 109 -14.45 -19.13 -8.76
CA THR A 109 -13.17 -18.73 -9.33
C THR A 109 -13.03 -19.24 -10.76
N ASP A 110 -13.32 -20.52 -11.02
CA ASP A 110 -13.28 -21.10 -12.37
C ASP A 110 -14.26 -20.41 -13.33
N ILE A 111 -15.48 -20.12 -12.86
CA ILE A 111 -16.48 -19.36 -13.65
C ILE A 111 -15.96 -17.96 -14.01
N ALA A 112 -15.37 -17.25 -13.05
CA ALA A 112 -14.81 -15.91 -13.28
C ALA A 112 -13.68 -15.95 -14.32
N ILE A 113 -12.79 -16.93 -14.22
CA ILE A 113 -11.69 -17.12 -15.17
C ILE A 113 -12.21 -17.42 -16.57
N ARG A 114 -13.17 -18.34 -16.72
CA ARG A 114 -13.80 -18.64 -18.01
C ARG A 114 -14.53 -17.44 -18.61
N ARG A 115 -14.95 -16.49 -17.78
CA ARG A 115 -15.52 -15.21 -18.18
C ARG A 115 -14.48 -14.09 -18.28
N SER A 116 -13.22 -14.47 -18.45
CA SER A 116 -12.11 -13.58 -18.79
C SER A 116 -11.86 -12.45 -17.78
N VAL A 117 -11.99 -12.77 -16.48
CA VAL A 117 -11.72 -11.81 -15.40
C VAL A 117 -10.35 -11.14 -15.50
N GLN A 118 -10.34 -9.81 -15.33
CA GLN A 118 -9.10 -9.03 -15.32
C GLN A 118 -8.55 -8.86 -13.91
N HIS A 119 -9.42 -8.73 -12.90
CA HIS A 119 -9.03 -8.50 -11.52
C HIS A 119 -9.65 -9.56 -10.62
N LEU A 120 -8.84 -10.43 -10.03
CA LEU A 120 -9.29 -11.50 -9.16
C LEU A 120 -8.64 -11.36 -7.78
N ASP A 121 -9.48 -11.30 -6.74
CA ASP A 121 -9.08 -11.29 -5.32
C ASP A 121 -9.89 -12.37 -4.59
N VAL A 122 -9.22 -13.41 -4.11
CA VAL A 122 -9.85 -14.56 -3.46
C VAL A 122 -9.18 -14.79 -2.12
N CYS A 123 -9.96 -14.62 -1.05
CA CYS A 123 -9.52 -14.83 0.33
C CYS A 123 -10.40 -15.86 1.03
N TYR A 124 -9.78 -16.82 1.72
CA TYR A 124 -10.50 -17.83 2.49
C TYR A 124 -10.04 -17.86 3.96
N TYR A 125 -10.95 -17.61 4.90
CA TYR A 125 -10.64 -17.46 6.32
C TYR A 125 -11.39 -18.48 7.18
N GLY A 126 -11.65 -19.68 6.64
CA GLY A 126 -12.35 -20.72 7.39
C GLY A 126 -11.54 -21.27 8.58
N PRO A 127 -12.20 -21.92 9.56
CA PRO A 127 -11.62 -22.32 10.84
C PRO A 127 -10.50 -23.38 10.77
N TYR A 128 -10.33 -24.02 9.62
CA TYR A 128 -9.21 -24.91 9.31
C TYR A 128 -8.52 -24.35 8.06
N CYS A 129 -7.33 -23.78 8.25
CA CYS A 129 -6.56 -23.13 7.21
C CYS A 129 -6.35 -24.08 6.01
N CYS A 130 -6.63 -23.57 4.81
CA CYS A 130 -6.05 -23.98 3.52
C CYS A 130 -6.36 -25.37 2.91
N ASP A 131 -7.62 -25.64 2.58
CA ASP A 131 -7.98 -26.72 1.63
C ASP A 131 -8.63 -26.22 0.33
N VAL A 132 -8.71 -24.89 0.12
CA VAL A 132 -9.32 -24.36 -1.10
C VAL A 132 -8.29 -24.39 -2.22
N THR A 133 -8.38 -25.41 -3.06
CA THR A 133 -7.54 -25.55 -4.24
C THR A 133 -8.00 -24.61 -5.36
N MET A 134 -7.09 -23.78 -5.86
CA MET A 134 -7.34 -22.94 -7.02
C MET A 134 -7.44 -23.77 -8.31
N PRO A 135 -8.39 -23.42 -9.22
CA PRO A 135 -8.58 -24.18 -10.45
C PRO A 135 -7.41 -23.99 -11.42
N VAL A 136 -7.07 -25.01 -12.19
CA VAL A 136 -5.96 -24.99 -13.17
C VAL A 136 -6.16 -23.92 -14.25
N SER A 137 -7.41 -23.61 -14.57
CA SER A 137 -7.78 -22.53 -15.50
C SER A 137 -7.18 -21.18 -15.08
N LEU A 138 -6.96 -20.97 -13.77
CA LEU A 138 -6.39 -19.73 -13.23
C LEU A 138 -5.06 -19.42 -13.89
N TYR A 139 -4.19 -20.43 -14.00
CA TYR A 139 -2.82 -20.28 -14.45
C TYR A 139 -2.69 -20.07 -15.96
N THR A 140 -3.77 -20.21 -16.72
CA THR A 140 -3.79 -20.01 -18.19
C THR A 140 -4.69 -18.85 -18.61
N CYS A 141 -5.14 -18.04 -17.64
CA CYS A 141 -6.00 -16.90 -17.88
C CYS A 141 -5.25 -15.77 -18.60
N LYS A 142 -5.59 -15.54 -19.88
CA LYS A 142 -4.91 -14.55 -20.73
C LYS A 142 -5.31 -13.10 -20.44
N THR A 143 -6.44 -12.88 -19.78
CA THR A 143 -6.96 -11.53 -19.51
C THR A 143 -6.66 -11.02 -18.11
N LEU A 144 -6.11 -11.87 -17.23
CA LEU A 144 -5.83 -11.52 -15.84
C LEU A 144 -4.71 -10.48 -15.74
N VAL A 145 -5.00 -9.34 -15.12
CA VAL A 145 -4.09 -8.21 -14.90
C VAL A 145 -3.68 -8.08 -13.43
N HIS A 146 -4.59 -8.40 -12.51
CA HIS A 146 -4.36 -8.38 -11.07
C HIS A 146 -4.86 -9.68 -10.43
N LEU A 147 -3.98 -10.34 -9.68
CA LEU A 147 -4.29 -11.54 -8.93
C LEU A 147 -3.91 -11.35 -7.46
N ARG A 148 -4.87 -11.54 -6.55
CA ARG A 148 -4.62 -11.68 -5.12
C ARG A 148 -5.24 -12.96 -4.61
N LEU A 149 -4.43 -13.75 -3.93
CA LEU A 149 -4.80 -15.02 -3.35
C LEU A 149 -4.38 -15.02 -1.88
N CYS A 150 -5.33 -15.31 -0.99
CA CYS A 150 -5.10 -15.30 0.45
C CYS A 150 -5.64 -16.60 1.06
N TRP A 151 -4.79 -17.36 1.77
CA TRP A 151 -5.17 -18.60 2.47
C TRP A 151 -5.79 -19.68 1.56
N VAL A 152 -5.17 -19.89 0.39
CA VAL A 152 -5.58 -20.90 -0.60
C VAL A 152 -4.42 -21.81 -0.98
N VAL A 153 -4.74 -22.90 -1.68
CA VAL A 153 -3.76 -23.88 -2.17
C VAL A 153 -3.57 -23.72 -3.68
N LEU A 154 -2.30 -23.64 -4.10
CA LEU A 154 -1.91 -23.64 -5.50
C LEU A 154 -1.53 -25.07 -5.92
N ALA A 155 -2.48 -25.82 -6.47
CA ALA A 155 -2.21 -27.16 -7.00
C ALA A 155 -2.03 -27.14 -8.52
N ASN A 156 -1.36 -28.17 -9.06
CA ASN A 156 -1.33 -28.51 -10.49
C ASN A 156 -0.74 -27.41 -11.40
N LEU A 157 0.39 -26.83 -10.99
CA LEU A 157 1.17 -25.84 -11.76
C LEU A 157 2.03 -26.50 -12.84
N GLU A 158 1.41 -27.24 -13.77
CA GLU A 158 2.12 -27.85 -14.91
C GLU A 158 2.46 -26.80 -15.97
N VAL A 159 1.48 -25.97 -16.33
CA VAL A 159 1.60 -24.92 -17.35
C VAL A 159 1.09 -23.60 -16.77
N VAL A 160 1.92 -22.56 -16.84
CA VAL A 160 1.55 -21.19 -16.43
C VAL A 160 1.73 -20.26 -17.62
N THR A 161 0.67 -19.53 -17.97
CA THR A 161 0.63 -18.55 -19.05
C THR A 161 -0.34 -17.43 -18.67
N LEU A 162 0.22 -16.37 -18.10
CA LEU A 162 -0.47 -15.20 -17.56
C LEU A 162 0.08 -13.93 -18.24
N PRO A 163 -0.13 -13.77 -19.57
CA PRO A 163 0.56 -12.78 -20.41
C PRO A 163 0.26 -11.32 -20.05
N CYS A 164 -0.86 -11.05 -19.37
CA CYS A 164 -1.29 -9.71 -19.00
C CYS A 164 -1.10 -9.40 -17.50
N LEU A 165 -0.61 -10.35 -16.70
CA LEU A 165 -0.57 -10.22 -15.25
C LEU A 165 0.53 -9.25 -14.82
N LYS A 166 0.12 -8.11 -14.24
CA LYS A 166 1.01 -7.05 -13.77
C LYS A 166 1.20 -7.07 -12.26
N ILE A 167 0.19 -7.52 -11.52
CA ILE A 167 0.18 -7.49 -10.05
C ILE A 167 -0.19 -8.88 -9.53
N MET A 168 0.66 -9.46 -8.69
CA MET A 168 0.46 -10.77 -8.08
C MET A 168 0.71 -10.71 -6.58
N HIS A 169 -0.32 -10.96 -5.78
CA HIS A 169 -0.23 -11.03 -4.33
C HIS A 169 -0.55 -12.45 -3.85
N LEU A 170 0.43 -13.06 -3.20
CA LEU A 170 0.36 -14.41 -2.64
C LEU A 170 0.49 -14.30 -1.12
N GLU A 171 -0.64 -14.40 -0.42
CA GLU A 171 -0.71 -14.23 1.02
C GLU A 171 -1.11 -15.54 1.71
N TYR A 172 -0.30 -16.04 2.62
CA TYR A 172 -0.58 -17.23 3.42
C TYR A 172 -0.92 -18.48 2.59
N ILE A 173 -0.15 -18.71 1.51
CA ILE A 173 -0.28 -19.89 0.65
C ILE A 173 0.49 -21.06 1.29
N THR A 174 -0.21 -22.16 1.61
CA THR A 174 0.33 -23.31 2.38
C THR A 174 1.58 -23.92 1.75
N ASP A 175 1.50 -24.26 0.47
CA ASP A 175 2.54 -25.02 -0.23
C ASP A 175 3.38 -24.14 -1.16
N LEU A 176 3.59 -22.88 -0.78
CA LEU A 176 4.37 -21.97 -1.60
C LEU A 176 5.84 -22.38 -1.58
N THR A 177 6.33 -22.94 -2.68
CA THR A 177 7.74 -23.32 -2.87
C THR A 177 8.46 -22.38 -3.84
N GLU A 178 9.80 -22.43 -3.87
CA GLU A 178 10.60 -21.69 -4.85
C GLU A 178 10.19 -22.01 -6.30
N ALA A 179 10.08 -23.29 -6.63
CA ALA A 179 9.65 -23.75 -7.96
C ALA A 179 8.25 -23.24 -8.34
N THR A 180 7.34 -23.11 -7.37
CA THR A 180 6.00 -22.54 -7.60
C THR A 180 6.09 -21.06 -7.98
N VAL A 181 6.87 -20.27 -7.23
CA VAL A 181 7.04 -18.85 -7.50
C VAL A 181 7.77 -18.62 -8.82
N GLU A 182 8.79 -19.42 -9.14
CA GLU A 182 9.53 -19.36 -10.40
C GLU A 182 8.62 -19.61 -11.61
N LYS A 183 7.77 -20.64 -11.54
CA LYS A 183 6.77 -20.93 -12.59
C LYS A 183 5.77 -19.79 -12.77
N LEU A 184 5.32 -19.18 -11.67
CA LEU A 184 4.39 -18.05 -11.70
C LEU A 184 5.03 -16.81 -12.33
N ILE A 185 6.28 -16.49 -11.98
CA ILE A 185 7.02 -15.36 -12.55
C ILE A 185 7.33 -15.58 -14.04
N SER A 186 7.85 -16.77 -14.40
CA SER A 186 8.19 -17.09 -15.80
C SER A 186 6.96 -17.12 -16.72
N GLY A 187 5.81 -17.58 -16.20
CA GLY A 187 4.54 -17.52 -16.91
C GLY A 187 3.92 -16.12 -16.99
N SER A 188 4.45 -15.12 -16.27
CA SER A 188 3.91 -13.76 -16.17
C SER A 188 4.90 -12.71 -16.70
N PRO A 189 5.11 -12.61 -18.02
CA PRO A 189 6.21 -11.84 -18.62
C PRO A 189 6.09 -10.32 -18.45
N VAL A 190 4.97 -9.80 -17.95
CA VAL A 190 4.73 -8.36 -17.71
C VAL A 190 4.54 -8.03 -16.23
N LEU A 191 4.93 -8.95 -15.34
CA LEU A 191 4.73 -8.80 -13.90
C LEU A 191 5.58 -7.66 -13.34
N GLU A 192 4.93 -6.65 -12.77
CA GLU A 192 5.59 -5.45 -12.20
C GLU A 192 5.57 -5.44 -10.67
N ASP A 193 4.58 -6.08 -10.04
CA ASP A 193 4.33 -6.03 -8.60
C ASP A 193 4.11 -7.43 -8.03
N LEU A 194 4.97 -7.83 -7.09
CA LEU A 194 4.90 -9.13 -6.43
C LEU A 194 4.87 -8.97 -4.92
N THR A 195 3.82 -9.50 -4.29
CA THR A 195 3.71 -9.61 -2.83
C THR A 195 3.75 -11.07 -2.41
N ILE A 196 4.62 -11.42 -1.45
CA ILE A 196 4.68 -12.74 -0.82
C ILE A 196 4.61 -12.57 0.69
N VAL A 197 3.57 -13.13 1.29
CA VAL A 197 3.37 -13.17 2.75
C VAL A 197 3.15 -14.62 3.15
N ARG A 198 3.81 -15.07 4.21
CA ARG A 198 3.75 -16.44 4.73
C ARG A 198 3.26 -16.44 6.17
N GLU A 199 2.68 -17.54 6.59
CA GLU A 199 2.34 -17.75 8.01
C GLU A 199 3.58 -18.12 8.82
N THR A 200 4.45 -18.94 8.23
CA THR A 200 5.64 -19.50 8.86
C THR A 200 6.87 -19.32 7.98
N ARG A 201 8.06 -19.45 8.58
CA ARG A 201 9.31 -19.41 7.83
C ARG A 201 9.38 -20.59 6.86
N GLY A 202 9.71 -20.30 5.61
CA GLY A 202 9.99 -21.34 4.62
C GLY A 202 11.30 -22.07 4.92
N GLU A 203 11.45 -23.28 4.39
CA GLU A 203 12.66 -24.08 4.54
C GLU A 203 13.84 -23.56 3.70
N ARG A 204 13.54 -22.81 2.62
CA ARG A 204 14.53 -22.32 1.65
C ARG A 204 14.23 -20.90 1.20
N PHE A 205 15.29 -20.23 0.75
CA PHE A 205 15.19 -18.96 0.06
C PHE A 205 14.41 -19.13 -1.26
N ILE A 206 13.63 -18.13 -1.63
CA ILE A 206 13.00 -18.04 -2.95
C ILE A 206 13.88 -17.15 -3.82
N GLU A 207 14.44 -17.70 -4.89
CA GLU A 207 15.13 -16.86 -5.86
C GLU A 207 14.14 -16.14 -6.79
N LEU A 208 14.16 -14.82 -6.75
CA LEU A 208 13.34 -13.93 -7.57
C LEU A 208 14.17 -13.40 -8.73
N ARG A 209 14.09 -14.07 -9.88
CA ARG A 209 14.71 -13.63 -11.14
C ARG A 209 13.65 -13.01 -12.04
N SER A 210 13.72 -11.68 -12.24
CA SER A 210 12.78 -11.00 -13.14
C SER A 210 13.38 -9.71 -13.70
N ASN A 211 13.14 -9.46 -14.99
CA ASN A 211 13.54 -8.22 -15.65
C ASN A 211 12.40 -7.20 -15.75
N THR A 212 11.25 -7.46 -15.13
CA THR A 212 10.05 -6.59 -15.19
C THR A 212 9.57 -6.12 -13.83
N LEU A 213 9.94 -6.83 -12.75
CA LEU A 213 9.53 -6.47 -11.39
C LEU A 213 10.06 -5.08 -11.00
N LYS A 214 9.11 -4.20 -10.68
CA LYS A 214 9.33 -2.85 -10.15
C LYS A 214 9.09 -2.79 -8.65
N ARG A 215 8.21 -3.63 -8.11
CA ARG A 215 7.84 -3.64 -6.69
C ARG A 215 7.84 -5.07 -6.15
N ILE A 216 8.52 -5.26 -5.02
CA ILE A 216 8.50 -6.51 -4.27
C ILE A 216 8.08 -6.20 -2.84
N HIS A 217 7.07 -6.90 -2.33
CA HIS A 217 6.68 -6.87 -0.92
C HIS A 217 6.84 -8.25 -0.29
N ILE A 218 7.61 -8.32 0.79
CA ILE A 218 7.79 -9.52 1.60
C ILE A 218 7.45 -9.23 3.07
N ASP A 219 6.98 -10.25 3.78
CA ASP A 219 6.80 -10.20 5.23
C ASP A 219 8.11 -10.49 5.98
N SER A 220 8.03 -10.90 7.25
CA SER A 220 9.21 -11.25 8.08
C SER A 220 9.61 -12.73 8.02
N TYR A 221 8.80 -13.57 7.36
CA TYR A 221 8.97 -15.02 7.32
C TYR A 221 9.48 -15.51 5.96
N THR A 222 9.31 -14.69 4.93
CA THR A 222 9.71 -14.97 3.56
C THR A 222 11.17 -14.59 3.36
N GLU A 223 12.02 -15.57 3.09
CA GLU A 223 13.42 -15.36 2.74
C GLU A 223 13.59 -15.36 1.21
N VAL A 224 14.20 -14.31 0.65
CA VAL A 224 14.32 -14.14 -0.81
C VAL A 224 15.74 -13.80 -1.27
N VAL A 225 16.09 -14.22 -2.48
CA VAL A 225 17.28 -13.75 -3.20
C VAL A 225 16.80 -12.95 -4.41
N ILE A 226 17.21 -11.69 -4.53
CA ILE A 226 16.64 -10.74 -5.49
C ILE A 226 17.62 -10.50 -6.64
N ASN A 227 17.20 -10.85 -7.85
CA ASN A 227 17.84 -10.50 -9.11
C ASN A 227 16.82 -9.78 -10.00
N ALA A 228 16.64 -8.48 -9.71
CA ALA A 228 15.63 -7.65 -10.36
C ALA A 228 16.21 -6.27 -10.72
N PRO A 229 16.80 -6.10 -11.92
CA PRO A 229 17.50 -4.87 -12.31
C PRO A 229 16.59 -3.65 -12.53
N LEU A 230 15.28 -3.85 -12.71
CA LEU A 230 14.30 -2.76 -12.82
C LEU A 230 13.56 -2.46 -11.51
N LEU A 231 14.00 -3.02 -10.38
CA LEU A 231 13.32 -2.85 -9.11
C LEU A 231 13.36 -1.38 -8.65
N GLU A 232 12.19 -0.82 -8.36
CA GLU A 232 12.02 0.55 -7.87
C GLU A 232 11.73 0.58 -6.36
N CYS A 233 11.07 -0.46 -5.83
CA CYS A 233 10.72 -0.55 -4.42
C CYS A 233 10.85 -1.98 -3.89
N LEU A 234 11.58 -2.14 -2.78
CA LEU A 234 11.59 -3.34 -1.96
C LEU A 234 10.96 -3.02 -0.61
N LYS A 235 9.86 -3.69 -0.30
CA LYS A 235 9.11 -3.52 0.94
C LYS A 235 9.23 -4.75 1.82
N THR A 236 9.76 -4.61 3.03
CA THR A 236 9.97 -5.72 3.97
C THR A 236 9.50 -5.39 5.40
N ARG A 237 9.29 -6.42 6.22
CA ARG A 237 9.03 -6.28 7.67
C ARG A 237 10.26 -6.71 8.47
N GLY A 238 10.76 -5.80 9.32
CA GLY A 238 11.84 -6.07 10.25
C GLY A 238 11.36 -6.86 11.47
N TYR A 239 12.00 -8.02 11.71
CA TYR A 239 11.74 -8.85 12.89
C TYR A 239 13.04 -9.35 13.54
N VAL A 240 13.44 -10.60 13.29
CA VAL A 240 14.58 -11.25 13.97
C VAL A 240 15.85 -11.28 13.14
N SER A 241 15.75 -11.38 11.81
CA SER A 241 16.90 -11.51 10.91
C SER A 241 16.58 -10.91 9.55
N LYS A 242 17.61 -10.51 8.80
CA LYS A 242 17.44 -10.06 7.42
C LYS A 242 16.89 -11.22 6.58
N ASN A 243 15.84 -10.95 5.81
CA ASN A 243 15.12 -11.96 5.04
C ASN A 243 15.27 -11.76 3.53
N PHE A 244 16.26 -10.98 3.09
CA PHE A 244 16.57 -10.82 1.69
C PHE A 244 18.08 -10.80 1.43
N LYS A 245 18.49 -11.26 0.26
CA LYS A 245 19.83 -11.09 -0.31
C LYS A 245 19.67 -10.44 -1.68
N ILE A 246 20.60 -9.57 -2.06
CA ILE A 246 20.50 -8.82 -3.31
C ILE A 246 21.64 -9.24 -4.24
N ILE A 247 21.28 -9.76 -5.41
CA ILE A 247 22.19 -9.98 -6.54
C ILE A 247 22.21 -8.69 -7.36
N ASN A 248 21.09 -8.35 -7.99
CA ASN A 248 20.91 -7.14 -8.79
C ASN A 248 19.68 -6.35 -8.36
N LEU A 249 19.77 -5.03 -8.48
CA LEU A 249 18.78 -4.07 -8.05
C LEU A 249 18.76 -2.88 -9.02
N GLY A 250 17.66 -2.15 -9.09
CA GLY A 250 17.60 -0.90 -9.85
C GLY A 250 18.49 0.19 -9.25
N CYS A 251 19.04 1.06 -10.10
CA CYS A 251 19.94 2.12 -9.65
C CYS A 251 19.27 3.17 -8.75
N SER A 252 17.93 3.23 -8.74
CA SER A 252 17.12 4.18 -7.96
C SER A 252 16.17 3.48 -6.99
N THR A 253 16.46 2.24 -6.57
CA THR A 253 15.55 1.50 -5.70
C THR A 253 15.39 2.15 -4.33
N THR A 254 14.17 2.08 -3.81
CA THR A 254 13.78 2.48 -2.46
C THR A 254 13.57 1.25 -1.59
N LEU A 255 14.17 1.22 -0.40
CA LEU A 255 13.93 0.20 0.62
C LEU A 255 12.90 0.71 1.62
N GLU A 256 11.78 0.03 1.76
CA GLU A 256 10.75 0.33 2.75
C GLU A 256 10.70 -0.73 3.85
N ILE A 257 10.93 -0.33 5.10
CA ILE A 257 11.00 -1.22 6.25
C ILE A 257 9.89 -0.89 7.25
N TYR A 258 9.04 -1.89 7.50
CA TYR A 258 7.97 -1.82 8.50
C TYR A 258 8.34 -2.60 9.77
N ALA A 259 7.94 -2.10 10.94
CA ALA A 259 8.06 -2.84 12.20
C ALA A 259 6.82 -3.72 12.41
N VAL A 260 7.00 -4.94 12.90
CA VAL A 260 5.90 -5.89 13.15
C VAL A 260 4.99 -5.39 14.28
N PHE A 261 5.54 -4.77 15.33
CA PHE A 261 4.80 -4.03 16.36
C PHE A 261 5.69 -2.98 17.04
N PRO A 262 5.16 -1.83 17.52
CA PRO A 262 5.95 -0.80 18.21
C PRO A 262 6.66 -1.28 19.50
N ARG A 263 6.28 -2.46 20.02
CA ARG A 263 6.76 -3.02 21.29
C ARG A 263 7.83 -4.09 21.13
N LEU A 264 8.06 -4.62 19.92
CA LEU A 264 9.07 -5.65 19.68
C LEU A 264 10.30 -5.00 19.07
N THR A 265 11.43 -5.09 19.79
CA THR A 265 12.73 -4.59 19.35
C THR A 265 13.24 -5.41 18.17
N CYS A 266 13.60 -4.73 17.08
CA CYS A 266 14.42 -5.36 16.04
C CYS A 266 15.73 -5.86 16.68
N THR A 267 16.17 -7.06 16.31
CA THR A 267 17.42 -7.58 16.85
C THR A 267 18.61 -6.77 16.32
N LYS A 268 19.68 -6.66 17.12
CA LYS A 268 20.97 -6.12 16.67
C LYS A 268 21.43 -6.79 15.37
N ARG A 269 21.20 -8.10 15.24
CA ARG A 269 21.53 -8.88 14.03
C ARG A 269 20.79 -8.38 12.80
N PHE A 270 19.47 -8.22 12.85
CA PHE A 270 18.70 -7.66 11.73
C PHE A 270 19.22 -6.30 11.29
N ILE A 271 19.54 -5.44 12.25
CA ILE A 271 20.05 -4.09 12.01
C ILE A 271 21.40 -4.13 11.31
N CYS A 272 22.38 -4.86 11.86
CA CYS A 272 23.70 -5.00 11.27
C CYS A 272 23.64 -5.58 9.85
N ASP A 273 22.84 -6.63 9.66
CA ASP A 273 22.71 -7.29 8.36
C ASP A 273 22.07 -6.37 7.31
N THR A 274 21.10 -5.54 7.71
CA THR A 274 20.41 -4.61 6.81
C THR A 274 21.30 -3.40 6.47
N LEU A 275 22.10 -2.92 7.42
CA LEU A 275 23.06 -1.83 7.21
C LEU A 275 24.09 -2.14 6.11
N THR A 276 24.44 -3.41 5.92
CA THR A 276 25.38 -3.81 4.84
C THR A 276 24.83 -3.53 3.43
N ASP A 277 23.51 -3.59 3.25
CA ASP A 277 22.87 -3.39 1.94
C ASP A 277 22.36 -1.97 1.73
N ILE A 278 22.21 -1.17 2.79
CA ILE A 278 21.72 0.21 2.72
C ILE A 278 22.43 1.06 1.66
N PRO A 279 23.78 1.02 1.51
CA PRO A 279 24.49 1.79 0.49
C PRO A 279 24.06 1.47 -0.96
N ARG A 280 23.39 0.33 -1.19
CA ARG A 280 22.87 -0.07 -2.50
C ARG A 280 21.54 0.61 -2.86
N PHE A 281 20.86 1.21 -1.89
CA PHE A 281 19.57 1.88 -2.09
C PHE A 281 19.73 3.39 -2.24
N ARG A 282 18.88 4.00 -3.07
CA ARG A 282 18.82 5.47 -3.23
C ARG A 282 17.72 6.11 -2.42
N GLY A 283 16.73 5.33 -2.01
CA GLY A 283 15.66 5.76 -1.12
C GLY A 283 15.50 4.83 0.06
N ILE A 284 15.14 5.38 1.22
CA ILE A 284 14.72 4.60 2.39
C ILE A 284 13.41 5.16 2.93
N VAL A 285 12.46 4.28 3.22
CA VAL A 285 11.25 4.56 3.97
C VAL A 285 11.28 3.74 5.27
N ILE A 286 11.24 4.41 6.41
CA ILE A 286 11.48 3.76 7.71
C ILE A 286 10.76 4.49 8.84
N SER A 287 10.45 3.76 9.93
CA SER A 287 9.93 4.40 11.15
C SER A 287 11.05 4.91 12.05
N SER A 288 10.79 5.97 12.80
CA SER A 288 11.71 6.50 13.82
C SER A 288 12.12 5.45 14.85
N TYR A 289 11.22 4.51 15.17
CA TYR A 289 11.51 3.39 16.05
C TYR A 289 12.67 2.53 15.53
N ILE A 290 12.64 2.11 14.26
CA ILE A 290 13.69 1.27 13.69
C ILE A 290 14.99 2.09 13.57
N LEU A 291 14.90 3.35 13.12
CA LEU A 291 16.06 4.26 13.07
C LEU A 291 16.73 4.39 14.43
N LYS A 292 15.96 4.60 15.50
CA LYS A 292 16.51 4.71 16.86
C LYS A 292 17.31 3.46 17.24
N ASN A 293 16.80 2.27 16.94
CA ASN A 293 17.53 1.03 17.17
C ASN A 293 18.80 0.94 16.30
N ILE A 294 18.76 1.41 15.06
CA ILE A 294 19.95 1.53 14.20
C ILE A 294 21.01 2.42 14.86
N PHE A 295 20.66 3.63 15.29
CA PHE A 295 21.60 4.54 15.97
C PHE A 295 22.14 3.96 17.28
N LEU A 296 21.32 3.28 18.07
CA LEU A 296 21.74 2.65 19.33
C LEU A 296 22.72 1.49 19.14
N HIS A 297 22.63 0.76 18.02
CA HIS A 297 23.41 -0.47 17.81
C HIS A 297 24.59 -0.32 16.86
N SER A 298 24.84 0.88 16.35
CA SER A 298 25.90 1.14 15.38
C SER A 298 27.18 1.65 16.05
N GLU A 299 28.14 0.76 16.27
CA GLU A 299 29.52 1.12 16.59
C GLU A 299 30.43 0.89 15.37
N PRO A 300 31.31 1.84 14.96
CA PRO A 300 31.57 3.16 15.54
C PRO A 300 30.87 4.28 14.75
N GLY A 301 29.71 4.74 15.23
CA GLY A 301 29.15 6.06 14.94
C GLY A 301 28.20 6.20 13.73
N PRO A 302 27.39 7.28 13.71
CA PRO A 302 26.34 7.55 12.71
C PRO A 302 26.85 8.02 11.33
N LEU A 303 28.15 8.30 11.18
CA LEU A 303 28.72 9.09 10.08
C LEU A 303 28.87 8.36 8.73
N LEU A 304 28.59 7.06 8.67
CA LEU A 304 28.86 6.23 7.48
C LEU A 304 27.62 5.61 6.82
N GLN A 305 26.45 5.66 7.47
CA GLN A 305 25.38 4.72 7.15
C GLN A 305 24.60 5.06 5.88
N PHE A 306 24.45 6.34 5.54
CA PHE A 306 23.55 6.78 4.46
C PHE A 306 24.22 7.74 3.47
N ARG A 307 25.53 7.58 3.25
CA ARG A 307 26.37 8.48 2.42
C ARG A 307 25.84 8.71 1.00
N ASP A 308 25.16 7.72 0.47
CA ASP A 308 24.72 7.63 -0.92
C ASP A 308 23.20 7.69 -1.08
N LEU A 309 22.50 7.97 0.04
CA LEU A 309 21.06 8.09 0.10
C LEU A 309 20.61 9.44 -0.46
N SER A 310 19.69 9.38 -1.43
CA SER A 310 19.13 10.57 -2.09
C SER A 310 17.71 10.90 -1.62
N ARG A 311 16.98 9.91 -1.11
CA ARG A 311 15.59 10.06 -0.64
C ARG A 311 15.42 9.42 0.72
N LEU A 312 14.82 10.14 1.65
CA LEU A 312 14.53 9.64 2.98
C LEU A 312 13.09 9.98 3.34
N HIS A 313 12.29 8.96 3.65
CA HIS A 313 10.97 9.09 4.24
C HIS A 313 10.99 8.49 5.64
N VAL A 314 10.77 9.33 6.66
CA VAL A 314 10.72 8.88 8.05
C VAL A 314 9.34 9.11 8.64
N LYS A 315 8.81 8.07 9.26
CA LYS A 315 7.59 8.14 10.08
C LYS A 315 8.00 8.42 11.53
N PHE A 316 7.76 9.63 12.01
CA PHE A 316 8.19 10.12 13.33
C PHE A 316 7.06 10.13 14.35
N SER A 317 7.32 9.59 15.53
CA SER A 317 6.57 10.03 16.72
C SER A 317 7.00 11.44 17.10
N LYS A 318 6.13 12.19 17.80
CA LYS A 318 6.46 13.54 18.28
C LYS A 318 7.78 13.56 19.07
N SER A 319 7.99 12.61 19.98
CA SER A 319 9.20 12.53 20.81
C SER A 319 10.48 12.22 20.04
N ASP A 320 10.36 11.54 18.91
CA ASP A 320 11.54 11.11 18.16
C ASP A 320 12.11 12.21 17.26
N LEU A 321 11.43 13.35 17.12
CA LEU A 321 11.89 14.49 16.33
C LEU A 321 13.26 15.01 16.77
N GLU A 322 13.65 14.81 18.03
CA GLU A 322 14.97 15.19 18.56
C GLU A 322 16.12 14.45 17.85
N MET A 323 15.86 13.33 17.17
CA MET A 323 16.85 12.57 16.40
C MET A 323 17.08 13.14 14.99
N LEU A 324 16.20 14.02 14.51
CA LEU A 324 16.25 14.55 13.14
C LEU A 324 17.61 15.19 12.78
N PRO A 325 18.27 16.00 13.64
CA PRO A 325 19.58 16.57 13.32
C PRO A 325 20.62 15.47 13.01
N SER A 326 20.74 14.46 13.87
CA SER A 326 21.69 13.36 13.69
C SER A 326 21.41 12.55 12.43
N ILE A 327 20.13 12.36 12.07
CA ILE A 327 19.74 11.68 10.84
C ILE A 327 20.19 12.46 9.59
N LEU A 328 20.00 13.78 9.60
CA LEU A 328 20.38 14.64 8.48
C LEU A 328 21.90 14.73 8.33
N GLU A 329 22.65 14.74 9.43
CA GLU A 329 24.12 14.66 9.42
C GLU A 329 24.63 13.36 8.78
N SER A 330 23.91 12.24 8.95
CA SER A 330 24.25 10.95 8.35
C SER A 330 23.96 10.84 6.84
N CYS A 331 23.24 11.80 6.24
CA CYS A 331 22.74 11.73 4.85
C CYS A 331 23.27 12.90 3.99
N PRO A 332 24.58 13.02 3.72
CA PRO A 332 25.18 14.21 3.10
C PRO A 332 24.69 14.53 1.68
N LYS A 333 24.20 13.53 0.93
CA LYS A 333 23.71 13.67 -0.45
C LYS A 333 22.18 13.68 -0.57
N LEU A 334 21.47 13.91 0.54
CA LEU A 334 20.01 13.84 0.58
C LEU A 334 19.36 14.93 -0.29
N GLN A 335 18.56 14.52 -1.26
CA GLN A 335 17.84 15.42 -2.17
C GLN A 335 16.37 15.59 -1.81
N SER A 336 15.73 14.55 -1.28
CA SER A 336 14.32 14.56 -0.90
C SER A 336 14.13 14.04 0.51
N LEU A 337 13.47 14.83 1.35
CA LEU A 337 13.11 14.47 2.72
C LEU A 337 11.59 14.47 2.87
N ILE A 338 11.02 13.37 3.35
CA ILE A 338 9.61 13.25 3.73
C ILE A 338 9.54 12.95 5.22
N LEU A 339 8.90 13.82 5.98
CA LEU A 339 8.67 13.66 7.42
C LEU A 339 7.18 13.45 7.65
N GLU A 340 6.79 12.26 8.06
CA GLU A 340 5.40 11.93 8.39
C GLU A 340 5.23 11.84 9.91
N LEU A 341 4.47 12.77 10.49
CA LEU A 341 4.16 12.72 11.92
C LEU A 341 3.06 11.68 12.19
N ILE A 342 3.37 10.72 13.05
CA ILE A 342 2.45 9.67 13.48
C ILE A 342 2.07 9.86 14.94
N LYS A 343 0.79 9.62 15.26
CA LYS A 343 0.29 9.65 16.63
C LYS A 343 0.91 8.50 17.41
N ASP A 344 1.59 8.82 18.50
CA ASP A 344 2.20 7.80 19.36
C ASP A 344 1.13 7.16 20.27
N PRO A 345 0.89 5.84 20.19
CA PRO A 345 -0.08 5.15 21.03
C PRO A 345 0.38 5.00 22.50
N SER A 346 1.65 5.25 22.81
CA SER A 346 2.26 5.11 24.14
C SER A 346 2.42 6.42 24.90
N TYR A 347 2.22 7.57 24.25
CA TYR A 347 2.57 8.86 24.84
C TYR A 347 1.51 9.37 25.81
N LYS A 348 1.86 9.36 27.11
CA LYS A 348 1.08 9.93 28.22
C LYS A 348 1.63 11.29 28.73
N LYS A 349 2.60 11.93 28.06
CA LYS A 349 3.25 13.15 28.56
C LYS A 349 3.13 14.35 27.61
N ASN A 350 2.78 15.51 28.16
CA ASN A 350 2.70 16.81 27.48
C ASN A 350 4.07 17.51 27.36
N ARG A 351 5.17 16.80 27.06
CA ARG A 351 6.46 17.46 26.87
C ARG A 351 6.67 17.75 25.39
N GLU A 352 6.88 19.00 25.04
CA GLU A 352 7.21 19.39 23.68
C GLU A 352 8.68 19.03 23.38
N PRO A 353 8.96 18.37 22.23
CA PRO A 353 10.31 18.06 21.81
C PRO A 353 11.12 19.33 21.68
N LYS A 354 12.34 19.34 22.22
CA LYS A 354 13.27 20.45 21.97
C LYS A 354 14.12 20.10 20.75
N LEU A 355 13.67 20.55 19.57
CA LEU A 355 14.47 20.51 18.36
C LEU A 355 15.64 21.48 18.49
N MET A 356 16.81 20.93 18.80
CA MET A 356 18.06 21.69 18.88
C MET A 356 18.96 21.27 17.72
N PHE A 357 19.09 22.13 16.72
CA PHE A 357 20.10 21.98 15.68
C PHE A 357 21.37 22.68 16.17
N SER A 358 22.37 21.91 16.60
CA SER A 358 23.68 22.44 17.03
C SER A 358 24.48 22.98 15.84
N THR A 359 24.32 22.37 14.67
CA THR A 359 24.94 22.78 13.40
C THR A 359 23.96 22.56 12.24
N VAL A 360 24.23 23.20 11.11
CA VAL A 360 23.46 22.98 9.87
C VAL A 360 24.02 21.73 9.16
N PRO A 361 23.23 20.66 8.97
CA PRO A 361 23.70 19.46 8.30
C PRO A 361 24.12 19.75 6.85
N PRO A 362 25.19 19.10 6.35
CA PRO A 362 25.72 19.37 5.01
C PRO A 362 24.70 19.23 3.87
N CYS A 363 23.76 18.30 4.02
CA CYS A 363 22.74 18.05 3.00
C CYS A 363 21.77 19.22 2.82
N LEU A 364 21.44 19.96 3.88
CA LEU A 364 20.57 21.12 3.80
C LEU A 364 21.17 22.19 2.88
N VAL A 365 22.49 22.36 2.94
CA VAL A 365 23.20 23.38 2.16
C VAL A 365 23.45 22.92 0.72
N SER A 366 23.83 21.65 0.54
CA SER A 366 24.47 21.19 -0.70
C SER A 366 23.60 20.33 -1.62
N SER A 367 22.54 19.68 -1.11
CA SER A 367 21.81 18.67 -1.89
C SER A 367 20.29 18.69 -1.75
N LEU A 368 19.74 19.23 -0.66
CA LEU A 368 18.31 19.16 -0.35
C LEU A 368 17.46 20.05 -1.27
N LYS A 369 16.63 19.41 -2.09
CA LYS A 369 15.76 20.05 -3.10
C LYS A 369 14.29 20.01 -2.73
N VAL A 370 13.84 18.93 -2.11
CA VAL A 370 12.42 18.72 -1.78
C VAL A 370 12.28 18.34 -0.31
N VAL A 371 11.39 19.05 0.39
CA VAL A 371 10.95 18.69 1.74
C VAL A 371 9.44 18.55 1.74
N GLU A 372 8.94 17.46 2.31
CA GLU A 372 7.51 17.21 2.48
C GLU A 372 7.23 16.88 3.95
N LEU A 373 6.36 17.68 4.58
CA LEU A 373 5.92 17.49 5.96
C LEU A 373 4.47 17.02 5.93
N ILE A 374 4.24 15.78 6.36
CA ILE A 374 2.95 15.09 6.29
C ILE A 374 2.36 14.97 7.69
N ARG A 375 1.04 15.19 7.78
CA ARG A 375 0.24 15.06 9.00
C ARG A 375 0.63 16.02 10.12
N LEU A 376 0.84 17.28 9.77
CA LEU A 376 1.07 18.33 10.76
C LEU A 376 -0.08 18.42 11.78
N ILE A 377 0.27 18.41 13.06
CA ILE A 377 -0.59 18.41 14.24
C ILE A 377 -0.89 19.86 14.64
N PRO A 378 -2.18 20.26 14.70
CA PRO A 378 -2.55 21.62 15.09
C PRO A 378 -1.98 22.05 16.45
N LYS A 379 -1.47 23.29 16.51
CA LYS A 379 -0.95 23.99 17.72
C LYS A 379 0.45 23.56 18.21
N TYR A 380 1.22 22.82 17.42
CA TYR A 380 2.61 22.55 17.78
C TYR A 380 3.53 23.64 17.22
N GLU A 381 4.08 24.50 18.09
CA GLU A 381 5.03 25.57 17.68
C GLU A 381 6.26 25.02 16.94
N GLY A 382 6.66 23.79 17.27
CA GLY A 382 7.79 23.12 16.62
C GLY A 382 7.60 22.87 15.11
N GLU A 383 6.39 22.94 14.56
CA GLU A 383 6.17 22.79 13.12
C GLU A 383 6.61 24.02 12.34
N VAL A 384 6.21 25.20 12.82
CA VAL A 384 6.66 26.47 12.25
C VAL A 384 8.16 26.57 12.38
N GLU A 385 8.74 26.13 13.50
CA GLU A 385 10.18 26.13 13.69
C GLU A 385 10.91 25.16 12.74
N LEU A 386 10.36 23.96 12.49
CA LEU A 386 10.88 23.06 11.46
C LEU A 386 10.84 23.69 10.06
N VAL A 387 9.71 24.30 9.71
CA VAL A 387 9.55 25.00 8.43
C VAL A 387 10.55 26.15 8.31
N ARG A 388 10.67 26.99 9.34
CA ARG A 388 11.65 28.08 9.43
C ARG A 388 13.06 27.56 9.26
N TYR A 389 13.38 26.45 9.93
CA TYR A 389 14.70 25.84 9.88
C TYR A 389 15.08 25.41 8.46
N PHE A 390 14.21 24.69 7.74
CA PHE A 390 14.49 24.28 6.36
C PHE A 390 14.56 25.48 5.42
N LEU A 391 13.61 26.42 5.50
CA LEU A 391 13.61 27.61 4.64
C LEU A 391 14.86 28.48 4.82
N LYS A 392 15.33 28.64 6.05
CA LYS A 392 16.49 29.47 6.38
C LYS A 392 17.82 28.84 5.99
N ASN A 393 17.92 27.51 6.04
CA ASN A 393 19.21 26.81 5.92
C ASN A 393 19.40 26.06 4.60
N SER A 394 18.41 26.06 3.70
CA SER A 394 18.48 25.35 2.41
C SER A 394 18.47 26.29 1.19
N PRO A 395 19.65 26.67 0.66
CA PRO A 395 19.78 27.64 -0.44
C PRO A 395 19.32 27.11 -1.80
N ILE A 396 19.31 25.79 -2.00
CA ILE A 396 18.92 25.15 -3.26
C ILE A 396 17.56 24.43 -3.18
N LEU A 397 16.79 24.70 -2.11
CA LEU A 397 15.48 24.10 -1.93
C LEU A 397 14.54 24.57 -3.05
N GLU A 398 13.97 23.62 -3.79
CA GLU A 398 13.05 23.87 -4.89
C GLU A 398 11.60 23.83 -4.41
N LYS A 399 11.25 22.88 -3.54
CA LYS A 399 9.86 22.67 -3.08
C LYS A 399 9.79 22.34 -1.60
N LEU A 400 8.88 23.01 -0.89
CA LEU A 400 8.45 22.67 0.46
C LEU A 400 6.95 22.37 0.44
N ARG A 401 6.57 21.11 0.71
CA ARG A 401 5.18 20.65 0.74
C ARG A 401 4.71 20.45 2.17
N LEU A 402 3.52 20.96 2.48
CA LEU A 402 2.91 20.88 3.80
C LEU A 402 1.53 20.22 3.66
N ASP A 403 1.40 18.99 4.15
CA ASP A 403 0.12 18.31 4.33
C ASP A 403 -0.30 18.42 5.80
N THR A 404 -1.45 19.05 6.02
CA THR A 404 -1.83 19.56 7.34
C THR A 404 -3.28 19.24 7.69
N TYR A 405 -3.55 18.99 8.98
CA TYR A 405 -4.91 18.78 9.50
C TYR A 405 -5.51 20.06 10.11
N TYR A 406 -5.30 21.23 9.49
CA TYR A 406 -5.82 22.49 10.01
C TYR A 406 -7.31 22.69 9.73
N THR A 407 -8.01 23.33 10.68
CA THR A 407 -9.31 23.96 10.37
C THR A 407 -9.09 25.11 9.38
N LYS A 408 -10.10 25.47 8.58
CA LYS A 408 -10.00 26.57 7.59
C LYS A 408 -9.46 27.89 8.18
N LYS A 409 -9.74 28.20 9.45
CA LYS A 409 -9.23 29.39 10.13
C LYS A 409 -7.75 29.23 10.52
N GLY A 410 -7.40 28.13 11.19
CA GLY A 410 -6.02 27.85 11.61
C GLY A 410 -5.05 27.76 10.42
N MET A 411 -5.52 27.22 9.28
CA MET A 411 -4.75 27.15 8.05
C MET A 411 -4.33 28.54 7.54
N ARG A 412 -5.24 29.54 7.59
CA ARG A 412 -4.92 30.90 7.13
C ARG A 412 -3.88 31.58 8.00
N ASP A 413 -3.98 31.41 9.31
CA ASP A 413 -3.04 32.04 10.25
C ASP A 413 -1.64 31.40 10.11
N PHE A 414 -1.58 30.07 10.01
CA PHE A 414 -0.35 29.33 9.72
C PHE A 414 0.28 29.73 8.38
N LEU A 415 -0.52 29.84 7.31
CA LEU A 415 -0.02 30.27 6.00
C LEU A 415 0.57 31.67 6.02
N LYS A 416 -0.06 32.62 6.74
CA LYS A 416 0.48 33.98 6.89
C LYS A 416 1.84 33.96 7.58
N GLU A 417 1.97 33.14 8.61
CA GLU A 417 3.23 32.97 9.33
C GLU A 417 4.31 32.35 8.44
N VAL A 418 4.02 31.26 7.74
CA VAL A 418 4.96 30.57 6.84
C VAL A 418 5.40 31.44 5.66
N VAL A 419 4.50 32.24 5.09
CA VAL A 419 4.83 33.17 3.99
C VAL A 419 5.76 34.29 4.47
N ALA A 420 5.63 34.73 5.72
CA ALA A 420 6.47 35.76 6.31
C ALA A 420 7.87 35.25 6.71
N LEU A 421 8.12 33.93 6.68
CA LEU A 421 9.42 33.37 7.07
C LEU A 421 10.51 33.71 6.04
N PRO A 422 11.72 34.05 6.51
CA PRO A 422 12.85 34.28 5.62
C PRO A 422 13.22 32.98 4.89
N ARG A 423 13.54 33.08 3.61
CA ARG A 423 13.92 31.95 2.75
C ARG A 423 15.30 32.20 2.16
N CYS A 424 16.15 31.19 2.22
CA CYS A 424 17.48 31.24 1.63
C CYS A 424 17.40 31.00 0.11
N SER A 425 16.57 30.05 -0.31
CA SER A 425 16.27 29.81 -1.73
C SER A 425 15.16 30.73 -2.22
N SER A 426 15.45 31.55 -3.23
CA SER A 426 14.45 32.36 -3.95
C SER A 426 13.57 31.53 -4.88
N ALA A 427 14.03 30.34 -5.29
CA ALA A 427 13.30 29.42 -6.16
C ALA A 427 12.33 28.51 -5.39
N CYS A 428 12.34 28.54 -4.05
CA CYS A 428 11.55 27.64 -3.23
C CYS A 428 10.04 27.95 -3.30
N GLU A 429 9.29 27.02 -3.88
CA GLU A 429 7.83 27.02 -3.85
C GLU A 429 7.33 26.35 -2.56
N VAL A 430 6.55 27.09 -1.76
CA VAL A 430 5.85 26.54 -0.60
C VAL A 430 4.44 26.16 -1.01
N ILE A 431 4.14 24.86 -0.98
CA ILE A 431 2.87 24.27 -1.42
C ILE A 431 2.17 23.69 -0.20
N VAL A 432 0.88 24.02 -0.03
CA VAL A 432 0.04 23.44 1.00
C VAL A 432 -1.01 22.57 0.31
N LEU A 433 -1.06 21.30 0.71
CA LEU A 433 -1.84 20.24 0.06
C LEU A 433 -3.27 20.14 0.59
#